data_AF-A0A957H6N3-F1
#
_entry.id   AF-A0A957H6N3-F1
#
_cell.length_a   1.000
_cell.length_b   1.000
_cell.length_c   1.000
_cell.angle_alpha   90.00
_cell.angle_beta   90.00
_cell.angle_gamma   90.00
#
_symmetry.space_group_name_H-M   'P 1'
#
loop_
_entity.id
_entity.type
_entity.pdbx_description
1 polymer ?
#
loop_
_entity_poly.entity_id
_entity_poly.type
_entity_poly.pdbx_seq_one_letter_code
_entity_poly.pdbx_strand_id
1 'polypeptide(L)'
;MASSYSDPLAAAIKLVENGQPAAARDLLTELVSSDEDNELAWFYLSELVEDDEERRICLENVLTLNPAHKEAGRRLADLDSAVVMRAQPVSFQQESNYDDIWNDEQALLCGFCAAPITPEDKRCPRCRHNLLGWIYAYEQPSGNFYLFLTVLGGLAFLLLADAGLQMARPEWPGFIVHQFAAGGLVATLLLFVLWRYSWAHVASIVVLSYLLVSRLIAGVVLNVGGITIEWLVEKNVRLNNLLDWLFALAGLGQIALLVVGLLVAIALIPADFARQYYHHVAKVGKKGQDATGYYMTGRNYAQKGQWATAARYWEMAVALAPGMVGYHKALGEAFGRLGFTARSLDALHWALDHSQSPEPRAEIRELIQQVENNEQIKNK
;
A
#
# COMPACT_ATOMS: atom_id res chain seq x y z
N MET A 1 3.52 43.51 5.27
CA MET A 1 2.37 43.54 4.34
C MET A 1 1.93 42.10 4.15
N ALA A 2 0.93 41.66 4.92
CA ALA A 2 0.35 40.33 4.80
C ALA A 2 -0.87 40.44 3.87
N SER A 3 -0.78 39.87 2.67
CA SER A 3 -1.88 39.88 1.70
C SER A 3 -3.03 39.04 2.24
N SER A 4 -4.16 39.70 2.50
CA SER A 4 -5.48 39.13 2.69
C SER A 4 -5.91 38.41 1.40
N TYR A 5 -5.51 37.14 1.26
CA TYR A 5 -6.16 36.25 0.29
C TYR A 5 -7.42 35.70 0.97
N SER A 6 -8.58 36.17 0.54
CA SER A 6 -9.84 35.51 0.83
C SER A 6 -9.76 34.08 0.30
N ASP A 7 -10.04 33.09 1.15
CA ASP A 7 -10.13 31.69 0.76
C ASP A 7 -11.06 31.55 -0.48
N PRO A 8 -10.53 31.17 -1.65
CA PRO A 8 -11.30 31.10 -2.90
C PRO A 8 -12.46 30.10 -2.81
N LEU A 9 -12.32 29.04 -2.01
CA LEU A 9 -13.41 28.09 -1.74
C LEU A 9 -14.55 28.76 -0.97
N ALA A 10 -14.22 29.54 0.07
CA ALA A 10 -15.23 30.28 0.83
C ALA A 10 -15.94 31.35 -0.01
N ALA A 11 -15.24 31.96 -0.98
CA ALA A 11 -15.84 32.88 -1.94
C ALA A 11 -16.81 32.15 -2.89
N ALA A 12 -16.43 30.97 -3.39
CA ALA A 12 -17.31 30.16 -4.22
C ALA A 12 -18.58 29.71 -3.50
N ILE A 13 -18.46 29.26 -2.24
CA ILE A 13 -19.62 28.86 -1.42
C ILE A 13 -20.58 30.04 -1.23
N LYS A 14 -20.07 31.25 -0.97
CA LYS A 14 -20.91 32.45 -0.88
C LYS A 14 -21.62 32.77 -2.19
N LEU A 15 -21.00 32.53 -3.34
CA LEU A 15 -21.65 32.72 -4.64
C LEU A 15 -22.82 31.73 -4.83
N VAL A 16 -22.65 30.47 -4.38
CA VAL A 16 -23.75 29.49 -4.36
C VAL A 16 -24.89 29.97 -3.45
N GLU A 17 -24.58 30.41 -2.22
CA GLU A 17 -25.56 30.92 -1.26
C GLU A 17 -26.32 32.16 -1.78
N ASN A 18 -25.64 33.02 -2.54
CA ASN A 18 -26.21 34.22 -3.14
C ASN A 18 -27.00 33.94 -4.44
N GLY A 19 -27.18 32.67 -4.82
CA GLY A 19 -27.94 32.30 -6.03
C GLY A 19 -27.21 32.59 -7.34
N GLN A 20 -25.87 32.60 -7.33
CA GLN A 20 -25.01 32.82 -8.49
C GLN A 20 -24.22 31.55 -8.86
N PRO A 21 -24.89 30.43 -9.24
CA PRO A 21 -24.25 29.14 -9.45
C PRO A 21 -23.26 29.13 -10.62
N ALA A 22 -23.49 29.92 -11.67
CA ALA A 22 -22.57 30.02 -12.81
C ALA A 22 -21.23 30.65 -12.41
N ALA A 23 -21.27 31.75 -11.65
CA ALA A 23 -20.05 32.41 -11.15
C ALA A 23 -19.32 31.54 -10.12
N ALA A 24 -20.07 30.80 -9.30
CA ALA A 24 -19.49 29.83 -8.37
C ALA A 24 -18.81 28.67 -9.11
N ARG A 25 -19.42 28.14 -10.18
CA ARG A 25 -18.85 27.10 -11.02
C ARG A 25 -17.55 27.56 -11.64
N ASP A 26 -17.52 28.72 -12.28
CA ASP A 26 -16.32 29.24 -12.95
C ASP A 26 -15.16 29.41 -11.95
N LEU A 27 -15.44 29.92 -10.75
CA LEU A 27 -14.45 30.07 -9.68
C LEU A 27 -13.96 28.72 -9.13
N LEU A 28 -14.85 27.73 -9.00
CA LEU A 28 -14.48 26.38 -8.56
C LEU A 28 -13.67 25.65 -9.63
N THR A 29 -14.00 25.82 -10.91
CA THR A 29 -13.23 25.29 -12.04
C THR A 29 -11.81 25.85 -12.06
N GLU A 30 -11.64 27.17 -11.85
CA GLU A 30 -10.32 27.79 -11.71
C GLU A 30 -9.57 27.24 -10.50
N LEU A 31 -10.26 27.09 -9.36
CA LEU A 31 -9.68 26.57 -8.14
C LEU A 31 -9.15 25.15 -8.31
N VAL A 32 -9.96 24.22 -8.83
CA VAL A 32 -9.52 22.82 -9.02
C VAL A 32 -8.45 22.69 -10.11
N SER A 33 -8.39 23.63 -11.06
CA SER A 33 -7.31 23.69 -12.05
C SER A 33 -5.99 24.16 -11.44
N SER A 34 -6.04 24.99 -10.39
CA SER A 34 -4.86 25.50 -9.67
C SER A 34 -4.41 24.60 -8.52
N ASP A 35 -5.36 23.89 -7.91
CA ASP A 35 -5.18 23.01 -6.75
C ASP A 35 -6.05 21.76 -6.94
N GLU A 36 -5.50 20.78 -7.66
CA GLU A 36 -6.17 19.51 -7.98
C GLU A 36 -6.45 18.65 -6.72
N ASP A 37 -5.78 18.92 -5.60
CA ASP A 37 -5.91 18.17 -4.35
C ASP A 37 -7.03 18.71 -3.43
N ASN A 38 -7.77 19.74 -3.88
CA ASN A 38 -8.85 20.34 -3.10
C ASN A 38 -10.15 19.52 -3.18
N GLU A 39 -10.28 18.55 -2.28
CA GLU A 39 -11.44 17.65 -2.16
C GLU A 39 -12.78 18.40 -2.13
N LEU A 40 -12.88 19.46 -1.32
CA LEU A 40 -14.12 20.21 -1.16
C LEU A 40 -14.48 21.00 -2.43
N ALA A 41 -13.49 21.56 -3.12
CA ALA A 41 -13.73 22.27 -4.37
C ALA A 41 -14.30 21.33 -5.44
N TRP A 42 -13.74 20.12 -5.59
CA TRP A 42 -14.30 19.09 -6.46
C TRP A 42 -15.73 18.70 -6.06
N PHE A 43 -15.99 18.55 -4.76
CA PHE A 43 -17.31 18.18 -4.27
C PHE A 43 -18.36 19.26 -4.56
N TYR A 44 -18.07 20.54 -4.29
CA TYR A 44 -18.99 21.63 -4.61
C TYR A 44 -19.16 21.81 -6.11
N LEU A 45 -18.10 21.61 -6.90
CA LEU A 45 -18.18 21.68 -8.36
C LEU A 45 -19.14 20.62 -8.92
N SER A 46 -19.17 19.42 -8.33
CA SER A 46 -20.11 18.36 -8.74
C SER A 46 -21.60 18.77 -8.66
N GLU A 47 -21.94 19.72 -7.79
CA GLU A 47 -23.33 20.21 -7.66
C GLU A 47 -23.70 21.26 -8.70
N LEU A 48 -22.71 21.88 -9.33
CA LEU A 48 -22.91 23.03 -10.22
C LEU A 48 -22.73 22.68 -11.70
N VAL A 49 -22.12 21.54 -11.99
CA VAL A 49 -22.00 21.03 -13.36
C VAL A 49 -23.33 20.48 -13.85
N GLU A 50 -23.66 20.80 -15.10
CA GLU A 50 -24.96 20.50 -15.69
C GLU A 50 -25.00 19.07 -16.24
N ASP A 51 -23.87 18.58 -16.73
CA ASP A 51 -23.72 17.28 -17.35
C ASP A 51 -23.46 16.16 -16.32
N ASP A 52 -24.12 15.01 -16.51
CA ASP A 52 -24.00 13.86 -15.60
C ASP A 52 -22.59 13.23 -15.62
N GLU A 53 -21.84 13.34 -16.73
CA GLU A 53 -20.45 12.87 -16.85
C GLU A 53 -19.50 13.82 -16.13
N GLU A 54 -19.66 15.14 -16.28
CA GLU A 54 -18.89 16.14 -15.53
C GLU A 54 -19.11 16.00 -14.02
N ARG A 55 -20.36 15.76 -13.61
CA ARG A 55 -20.72 15.52 -12.21
C ARG A 55 -19.99 14.32 -11.66
N ARG A 56 -19.96 13.24 -12.43
CA ARG A 56 -19.23 12.02 -12.09
C ARG A 56 -17.74 12.26 -11.95
N ILE A 57 -17.10 12.92 -12.93
CA ILE A 57 -15.65 13.20 -12.89
C ILE A 57 -15.29 13.94 -11.59
N CYS A 58 -16.10 14.94 -11.21
CA CYS A 58 -15.92 15.67 -9.96
C CYS A 58 -16.00 14.73 -8.73
N LEU A 59 -17.04 13.89 -8.65
CA LEU A 59 -17.22 12.94 -7.55
C LEU A 59 -16.12 11.86 -7.49
N GLU A 60 -15.64 11.41 -8.64
CA GLU A 60 -14.51 10.49 -8.78
C GLU A 60 -13.20 11.11 -8.29
N ASN A 61 -12.95 12.38 -8.60
CA ASN A 61 -11.80 13.11 -8.05
C ASN A 61 -11.90 13.24 -6.52
N VAL A 62 -13.09 13.55 -5.97
CA VAL A 62 -13.32 13.55 -4.51
C VAL A 62 -12.93 12.20 -3.89
N LEU A 63 -13.38 11.09 -4.47
CA LEU A 63 -13.09 9.76 -3.96
C LEU A 63 -11.64 9.31 -4.18
N THR A 64 -10.92 9.91 -5.13
CA THR A 64 -9.48 9.73 -5.30
C THR A 64 -8.73 10.32 -4.11
N LEU A 65 -9.10 11.55 -3.74
CA LEU A 65 -8.48 12.30 -2.66
C LEU A 65 -8.89 11.74 -1.30
N ASN A 66 -10.16 11.42 -1.14
CA ASN A 66 -10.75 10.89 0.08
C ASN A 66 -11.72 9.72 -0.21
N PRO A 67 -11.20 8.48 -0.23
CA PRO A 67 -12.02 7.28 -0.42
C PRO A 67 -13.11 7.08 0.64
N ALA A 68 -13.04 7.76 1.79
CA ALA A 68 -14.00 7.65 2.88
C ALA A 68 -15.15 8.69 2.79
N HIS A 69 -15.18 9.53 1.75
CA HIS A 69 -16.20 10.57 1.57
C HIS A 69 -17.57 9.96 1.21
N LYS A 70 -18.37 9.65 2.24
CA LYS A 70 -19.63 8.90 2.13
C LYS A 70 -20.65 9.53 1.18
N GLU A 71 -20.72 10.86 1.14
CA GLU A 71 -21.73 11.56 0.33
C GLU A 71 -21.38 11.52 -1.16
N ALA A 72 -20.11 11.68 -1.49
CA ALA A 72 -19.65 11.58 -2.88
C ALA A 72 -19.88 10.16 -3.42
N GLY A 73 -19.56 9.14 -2.63
CA GLY A 73 -19.83 7.74 -3.00
C GLY A 73 -21.31 7.45 -3.22
N ARG A 74 -22.20 8.01 -2.40
CA ARG A 74 -23.66 7.85 -2.58
C ARG A 74 -24.16 8.51 -3.86
N ARG A 75 -23.80 9.79 -4.08
CA ARG A 75 -24.22 10.54 -5.28
C ARG A 75 -23.73 9.89 -6.56
N LEU A 76 -22.50 9.37 -6.53
CA LEU A 76 -21.93 8.66 -7.66
C LEU A 76 -22.67 7.35 -7.93
N ALA A 77 -23.00 6.57 -6.89
CA ALA A 77 -23.82 5.37 -7.03
C ALA A 77 -25.23 5.67 -7.56
N ASP A 78 -25.84 6.78 -7.15
CA ASP A 78 -27.14 7.22 -7.67
C ASP A 78 -27.05 7.55 -9.17
N LEU A 79 -26.01 8.28 -9.60
CA LEU A 79 -25.73 8.55 -11.02
C LEU A 79 -25.48 7.27 -11.82
N ASP A 80 -24.66 6.36 -11.28
CA ASP A 80 -24.39 5.05 -11.87
C ASP A 80 -25.68 4.25 -12.09
N SER A 81 -26.54 4.19 -11.08
CA SER A 81 -27.79 3.43 -11.17
C SER A 81 -28.74 3.98 -12.23
N ALA A 82 -28.80 5.31 -12.39
CA ALA A 82 -29.64 5.96 -13.40
C ALA A 82 -29.14 5.72 -14.83
N VAL A 83 -27.81 5.64 -15.03
CA VAL A 83 -27.21 5.37 -16.35
C VAL A 83 -27.27 3.88 -16.70
N VAL A 84 -27.00 2.99 -15.74
CA VAL A 84 -27.11 1.52 -15.92
C VAL A 84 -28.53 1.12 -16.34
N MET A 85 -29.56 1.79 -15.82
CA MET A 85 -30.96 1.51 -16.18
C MET A 85 -31.34 1.95 -17.60
N ARG A 86 -30.56 2.86 -18.21
CA ARG A 86 -30.78 3.39 -19.58
C ARG A 86 -29.93 2.69 -20.63
N ALA A 87 -28.83 2.04 -20.22
CA ALA A 87 -27.88 1.40 -21.12
C ALA A 87 -28.25 -0.07 -21.36
N GLN A 88 -28.26 -0.50 -22.62
CA GLN A 88 -28.24 -1.94 -22.90
C GLN A 88 -26.87 -2.51 -22.50
N PRO A 89 -26.82 -3.72 -21.92
CA PRO A 89 -25.55 -4.33 -21.55
C PRO A 89 -24.71 -4.57 -22.81
N VAL A 90 -23.60 -3.84 -22.94
CA VAL A 90 -22.55 -4.20 -23.90
C VAL A 90 -21.81 -5.39 -23.29
N SER A 91 -22.07 -6.59 -23.80
CA SER A 91 -21.41 -7.80 -23.36
C SER A 91 -19.97 -7.83 -23.86
N PHE A 92 -19.06 -7.13 -23.18
CA PHE A 92 -17.62 -7.26 -23.45
C PHE A 92 -17.12 -8.71 -23.22
N GLN A 93 -17.88 -9.51 -22.48
CA GLN A 93 -17.60 -10.93 -22.22
C GLN A 93 -18.05 -11.90 -23.33
N GLN A 94 -18.75 -11.46 -24.37
CA GLN A 94 -19.08 -12.31 -25.52
C GLN A 94 -18.35 -11.79 -26.76
N GLU A 95 -17.16 -12.35 -26.96
CA GLU A 95 -16.35 -12.24 -28.17
C GLU A 95 -15.81 -10.83 -28.44
N SER A 96 -14.70 -10.48 -27.78
CA SER A 96 -13.74 -9.60 -28.43
C SER A 96 -13.39 -10.21 -29.80
N ASN A 97 -13.93 -9.63 -30.87
CA ASN A 97 -13.68 -10.06 -32.25
C ASN A 97 -12.25 -9.76 -32.73
N TYR A 98 -11.40 -9.24 -31.85
CA TYR A 98 -10.01 -8.90 -32.15
C TYR A 98 -9.13 -10.14 -31.99
N ASP A 99 -8.52 -10.60 -33.08
CA ASP A 99 -7.49 -11.64 -33.04
C ASP A 99 -6.16 -11.05 -32.52
N ASP A 100 -6.09 -10.80 -31.21
CA ASP A 100 -4.90 -10.24 -30.55
C ASP A 100 -4.60 -10.86 -29.18
N ILE A 101 -3.46 -10.46 -28.63
CA ILE A 101 -2.88 -11.04 -27.42
C ILE A 101 -3.76 -10.87 -26.15
N TRP A 102 -4.73 -9.95 -26.17
CA TRP A 102 -5.59 -9.72 -25.02
C TRP A 102 -6.66 -10.79 -24.84
N ASN A 103 -6.93 -11.57 -25.89
CA ASN A 103 -7.87 -12.68 -25.86
C ASN A 103 -7.24 -14.00 -25.36
N ASP A 104 -5.91 -14.07 -25.28
CA ASP A 104 -5.23 -15.23 -24.70
C ASP A 104 -5.25 -15.15 -23.17
N GLU A 105 -6.11 -15.95 -22.54
CA GLU A 105 -6.24 -16.01 -21.08
C GLU A 105 -4.97 -16.53 -20.37
N GLN A 106 -4.13 -17.29 -21.07
CA GLN A 106 -2.92 -17.87 -20.51
C GLN A 106 -1.70 -16.96 -20.71
N ALA A 107 -1.77 -16.01 -21.64
CA ALA A 107 -0.71 -15.04 -21.85
C ALA A 107 -0.57 -14.10 -20.65
N LEU A 108 0.62 -14.11 -20.04
CA LEU A 108 1.01 -13.08 -19.09
C LEU A 108 1.44 -11.84 -19.86
N LEU A 109 0.71 -10.73 -19.67
CA LEU A 109 1.01 -9.46 -20.34
C LEU A 109 1.69 -8.50 -19.38
N CYS A 110 2.71 -7.80 -19.86
CA CYS A 110 3.34 -6.71 -19.12
C CYS A 110 2.32 -5.62 -18.79
N GLY A 111 2.19 -5.26 -17.50
CA GLY A 111 1.29 -4.22 -17.02
C GLY A 111 1.52 -2.82 -17.60
N PHE A 112 2.68 -2.57 -18.20
CA PHE A 112 3.04 -1.28 -18.81
C PHE A 112 2.73 -1.21 -20.31
N CYS A 113 3.12 -2.22 -21.09
CA CYS A 113 3.09 -2.16 -22.56
C CYS A 113 2.33 -3.30 -23.24
N ALA A 114 1.70 -4.19 -22.46
CA ALA A 114 0.97 -5.36 -22.94
C ALA A 114 1.78 -6.35 -23.78
N ALA A 115 3.12 -6.31 -23.73
CA ALA A 115 3.95 -7.35 -24.33
C ALA A 115 3.81 -8.66 -23.57
N PRO A 116 3.85 -9.82 -24.25
CA PRO A 116 3.92 -11.11 -23.58
C PRO A 116 5.21 -11.20 -22.76
N ILE A 117 5.10 -11.74 -21.55
CA ILE A 117 6.18 -11.93 -20.59
C ILE A 117 6.15 -13.35 -20.04
N THR A 118 7.28 -13.84 -19.54
CA THR A 118 7.33 -15.12 -18.80
C THR A 118 7.55 -14.86 -17.30
N PRO A 119 7.23 -15.83 -16.41
CA PRO A 119 7.46 -15.69 -14.97
C PRO A 119 8.94 -15.48 -14.57
N GLU A 120 9.87 -15.78 -15.47
CA GLU A 120 11.31 -15.61 -15.25
C GLU A 120 11.81 -14.20 -15.63
N ASP A 121 11.00 -13.43 -16.36
CA ASP A 121 11.37 -12.10 -16.83
C ASP A 121 11.41 -11.07 -15.71
N LYS A 122 12.62 -10.67 -15.31
CA LYS A 122 12.80 -9.56 -14.35
C LYS A 122 12.48 -8.20 -14.98
N ARG A 123 12.64 -8.08 -16.30
CA ARG A 123 12.37 -6.87 -17.08
C ARG A 123 11.58 -7.23 -18.32
N CYS A 124 10.69 -6.35 -18.75
CA CYS A 124 9.91 -6.58 -19.95
C CYS A 124 10.81 -6.62 -21.19
N PRO A 125 10.69 -7.62 -22.08
CA PRO A 125 11.50 -7.72 -23.29
C PRO A 125 11.24 -6.56 -24.28
N ARG A 126 10.03 -5.96 -24.24
CA ARG A 126 9.64 -4.86 -25.13
C ARG A 126 9.96 -3.49 -24.54
N CYS A 127 9.36 -3.13 -23.39
CA CYS A 127 9.51 -1.79 -22.82
C CYS A 127 10.68 -1.65 -21.83
N ARG A 128 11.40 -2.74 -21.52
CA ARG A 128 12.54 -2.79 -20.57
C ARG A 128 12.24 -2.35 -19.13
N HIS A 129 10.98 -2.10 -18.81
CA HIS A 129 10.54 -1.73 -17.46
C HIS A 129 10.83 -2.87 -16.48
N ASN A 130 11.15 -2.52 -15.22
CA ASN A 130 11.28 -3.52 -14.16
C ASN A 130 9.90 -4.12 -13.88
N LEU A 131 9.78 -5.44 -14.02
CA LEU A 131 8.53 -6.15 -13.78
C LEU A 131 8.37 -6.55 -12.32
N LEU A 132 9.45 -6.55 -11.53
CA LEU A 132 9.43 -7.00 -10.15
C LEU A 132 9.05 -5.87 -9.19
N GLY A 133 7.88 -6.01 -8.58
CA GLY A 133 7.50 -5.32 -7.35
C GLY A 133 7.80 -6.21 -6.13
N TRP A 134 7.81 -5.61 -4.94
CA TRP A 134 7.94 -6.36 -3.69
C TRP A 134 6.83 -5.96 -2.71
N ILE A 135 6.25 -6.96 -2.06
CA ILE A 135 5.31 -6.80 -0.95
C ILE A 135 5.76 -7.71 0.19
N TYR A 136 5.31 -7.42 1.41
CA TYR A 136 5.48 -8.36 2.52
C TYR A 136 4.59 -9.59 2.28
N ALA A 137 5.11 -10.78 2.58
CA ALA A 137 4.37 -12.04 2.43
C ALA A 137 3.07 -12.05 3.26
N TYR A 138 3.10 -11.40 4.42
CA TYR A 138 1.91 -11.07 5.21
C TYR A 138 1.67 -9.56 5.20
N GLU A 139 0.51 -9.16 4.66
CA GLU A 139 0.08 -7.77 4.65
C GLU A 139 -0.10 -7.23 6.08
N GLN A 140 -0.62 -8.06 6.99
CA GLN A 140 -0.73 -7.77 8.42
C GLN A 140 0.21 -8.66 9.26
N PRO A 141 0.80 -8.14 10.36
CA PRO A 141 1.69 -8.94 11.21
C PRO A 141 0.94 -10.11 11.87
N SER A 142 1.59 -11.27 11.93
CA SER A 142 1.04 -12.47 12.56
C SER A 142 0.93 -12.33 14.09
N GLY A 143 0.15 -13.20 14.74
CA GLY A 143 0.13 -13.27 16.22
C GLY A 143 1.51 -13.59 16.81
N ASN A 144 2.32 -14.40 16.12
CA ASN A 144 3.67 -14.76 16.54
C ASN A 144 4.62 -13.56 16.50
N PHE A 145 4.40 -12.61 15.58
CA PHE A 145 5.14 -11.35 15.55
C PHE A 145 4.93 -10.55 16.85
N TYR A 146 3.69 -10.43 17.33
CA TYR A 146 3.40 -9.75 18.61
C TYR A 146 3.92 -10.51 19.82
N LEU A 147 3.89 -11.85 19.79
CA LEU A 147 4.55 -12.67 20.81
C LEU A 147 6.05 -12.36 20.86
N PHE A 148 6.72 -12.30 19.72
CA PHE A 148 8.15 -11.98 19.64
C PHE A 148 8.47 -10.59 20.22
N LEU A 149 7.66 -9.58 19.90
CA LEU A 149 7.78 -8.24 20.48
C LEU A 149 7.63 -8.24 21.99
N THR A 150 6.66 -9.00 22.50
CA THR A 150 6.44 -9.15 23.95
C THR A 150 7.63 -9.81 24.62
N VAL A 151 8.22 -10.84 24.00
CA VAL A 151 9.42 -11.52 24.49
C VAL A 151 10.63 -10.59 24.49
N LEU A 152 10.88 -9.85 23.40
CA LEU A 152 11.97 -8.86 23.35
C LEU A 152 11.79 -7.75 24.38
N GLY A 153 10.57 -7.24 24.56
CA GLY A 153 10.25 -6.20 25.54
C GLY A 153 10.43 -6.69 26.96
N GLY A 154 9.93 -7.89 27.27
CA GLY A 154 10.12 -8.54 28.56
C GLY A 154 11.60 -8.80 28.87
N LEU A 155 12.37 -9.25 27.86
CA LEU A 155 13.80 -9.49 28.02
C LEU A 155 14.56 -8.18 28.26
N ALA A 156 14.32 -7.14 27.47
CA ALA A 156 14.94 -5.82 27.67
C ALA A 156 14.64 -5.28 29.07
N PHE A 157 13.38 -5.34 29.50
CA PHE A 157 12.98 -4.93 30.84
C PHE A 157 13.70 -5.72 31.93
N LEU A 158 13.73 -7.07 31.84
CA LEU A 158 14.40 -7.89 32.83
C LEU A 158 15.91 -7.67 32.87
N LEU A 159 16.57 -7.42 31.74
CA LEU A 159 18.01 -7.10 31.70
C LEU A 159 18.29 -5.76 32.41
N LEU A 160 17.48 -4.72 32.13
CA LEU A 160 17.64 -3.40 32.73
C LEU A 160 17.29 -3.39 34.22
N ALA A 161 16.22 -4.09 34.61
CA ALA A 161 15.81 -4.21 36.00
C ALA A 161 16.86 -4.97 36.83
N ASP A 162 17.38 -6.08 36.30
CA ASP A 162 18.46 -6.85 36.93
C ASP A 162 19.74 -6.02 37.07
N ALA A 163 20.12 -5.24 36.04
CA ALA A 163 21.24 -4.30 36.11
C ALA A 163 21.06 -3.28 37.25
N GLY A 164 19.87 -2.69 37.36
CA GLY A 164 19.54 -1.71 38.40
C GLY A 164 19.56 -2.30 39.81
N LEU A 165 19.03 -3.51 39.99
CA LEU A 165 19.07 -4.22 41.27
C LEU A 165 20.51 -4.52 41.70
N GLN A 166 21.39 -4.87 40.76
CA GLN A 166 22.79 -5.16 41.06
C GLN A 166 23.61 -3.91 41.41
N MET A 167 23.14 -2.70 41.08
CA MET A 167 23.75 -1.47 41.59
C MET A 167 23.66 -1.35 43.12
N ALA A 168 22.68 -2.02 43.75
CA ALA A 168 22.56 -2.07 45.20
C ALA A 168 23.63 -2.95 45.86
N ARG A 169 24.24 -3.89 45.10
CA ARG A 169 25.35 -4.75 45.55
C ARG A 169 26.34 -4.96 44.39
N PRO A 170 27.18 -3.97 44.08
CA PRO A 170 28.06 -4.02 42.92
C PRO A 170 29.27 -4.92 43.17
N GLU A 171 29.04 -6.24 43.17
CA GLU A 171 30.12 -7.23 43.28
C GLU A 171 30.91 -7.34 41.97
N TRP A 172 30.25 -7.12 40.82
CA TRP A 172 30.82 -7.27 39.48
C TRP A 172 30.45 -6.10 38.54
N PRO A 173 31.19 -4.97 38.58
CA PRO A 173 30.85 -3.78 37.79
C PRO A 173 30.78 -4.04 36.28
N GLY A 174 31.65 -4.91 35.75
CA GLY A 174 31.64 -5.28 34.33
C GLY A 174 30.35 -5.99 33.89
N PHE A 175 29.75 -6.78 34.77
CA PHE A 175 28.49 -7.46 34.48
C PHE A 175 27.33 -6.46 34.44
N ILE A 176 27.29 -5.48 35.35
CA ILE A 176 26.29 -4.40 35.35
C ILE A 176 26.32 -3.62 34.04
N VAL A 177 27.52 -3.21 33.59
CA VAL A 177 27.70 -2.50 32.32
C VAL A 177 27.21 -3.35 31.14
N HIS A 178 27.56 -4.63 31.13
CA HIS A 178 27.09 -5.56 30.10
C HIS A 178 25.56 -5.69 30.09
N GLN A 179 24.89 -5.75 31.26
CA GLN A 179 23.42 -5.81 31.35
C GLN A 179 22.74 -4.56 30.80
N PHE A 180 23.23 -3.36 31.14
CA PHE A 180 22.70 -2.12 30.60
C PHE A 180 22.87 -2.04 29.08
N ALA A 181 24.06 -2.38 28.58
CA ALA A 181 24.33 -2.40 27.14
C ALA A 181 23.44 -3.42 26.41
N ALA A 182 23.30 -4.64 26.95
CA ALA A 182 22.45 -5.68 26.40
C ALA A 182 20.97 -5.27 26.40
N GLY A 183 20.46 -4.74 27.52
CA GLY A 183 19.08 -4.28 27.64
C GLY A 183 18.77 -3.14 26.68
N GLY A 184 19.65 -2.14 26.57
CA GLY A 184 19.51 -1.04 25.62
C GLY A 184 19.54 -1.51 24.16
N LEU A 185 20.43 -2.45 23.82
CA LEU A 185 20.51 -3.03 22.48
C LEU A 185 19.25 -3.81 22.11
N VAL A 186 18.73 -4.64 23.04
CA VAL A 186 17.49 -5.41 22.82
C VAL A 186 16.29 -4.46 22.68
N ALA A 187 16.20 -3.40 23.49
CA ALA A 187 15.16 -2.37 23.37
C ALA A 187 15.23 -1.64 22.02
N THR A 188 16.44 -1.32 21.55
CA THR A 188 16.64 -0.71 20.23
C THR A 188 16.19 -1.65 19.10
N LEU A 189 16.57 -2.93 19.17
CA LEU A 189 16.14 -3.93 18.20
C LEU A 189 14.62 -4.12 18.19
N LEU A 190 13.97 -4.08 19.37
CA LEU A 190 12.51 -4.13 19.47
C LEU A 190 11.85 -3.01 18.65
N LEU A 191 12.37 -1.78 18.70
CA LEU A 191 11.85 -0.66 17.91
C LEU A 191 11.98 -0.90 16.40
N PHE A 192 13.12 -1.41 15.95
CA PHE A 192 13.32 -1.73 14.53
C PHE A 192 12.49 -2.94 14.06
N VAL A 193 12.26 -3.92 14.94
CA VAL A 193 11.37 -5.05 14.67
C VAL A 193 9.91 -4.59 14.56
N LEU A 194 9.47 -3.63 15.40
CA LEU A 194 8.14 -2.99 15.27
C LEU A 194 7.93 -2.38 13.89
N TRP A 195 8.98 -1.77 13.32
CA TRP A 195 8.98 -1.23 11.96
C TRP A 195 9.21 -2.27 10.85
N ARG A 196 9.19 -3.57 11.19
CA ARG A 196 9.36 -4.71 10.27
C ARG A 196 10.64 -4.67 9.44
N TYR A 197 11.72 -4.08 9.97
CA TYR A 197 13.01 -4.13 9.29
C TYR A 197 13.58 -5.55 9.32
N SER A 198 13.81 -6.13 8.13
CA SER A 198 14.33 -7.50 8.00
C SER A 198 15.72 -7.69 8.61
N TRP A 199 16.58 -6.66 8.55
CA TRP A 199 17.90 -6.72 9.20
C TRP A 199 17.80 -6.79 10.72
N ALA A 200 16.78 -6.18 11.32
CA ALA A 200 16.59 -6.17 12.77
C ALA A 200 16.20 -7.55 13.28
N HIS A 201 15.39 -8.29 12.52
CA HIS A 201 15.08 -9.69 12.80
C HIS A 201 16.34 -10.57 12.86
N VAL A 202 17.22 -10.44 11.86
CA VAL A 202 18.50 -11.19 11.83
C VAL A 202 19.42 -10.76 12.98
N ALA A 203 19.52 -9.45 13.23
CA ALA A 203 20.31 -8.92 14.33
C ALA A 203 19.80 -9.41 15.70
N SER A 204 18.49 -9.51 15.91
CA SER A 204 17.91 -10.09 17.11
C SER A 204 18.33 -11.55 17.30
N ILE A 205 18.34 -12.39 16.26
CA ILE A 205 18.79 -13.79 16.39
C ILE A 205 20.25 -13.84 16.86
N VAL A 206 21.13 -13.02 16.26
CA VAL A 206 22.55 -12.96 16.63
C VAL A 206 22.73 -12.49 18.07
N VAL A 207 22.07 -11.40 18.46
CA VAL A 207 22.18 -10.83 19.81
C VAL A 207 21.62 -11.78 20.86
N LEU A 208 20.43 -12.38 20.64
CA LEU A 208 19.85 -13.34 21.57
C LEU A 208 20.74 -14.59 21.71
N SER A 209 21.34 -15.06 20.61
CA SER A 209 22.27 -16.20 20.64
C SER A 209 23.52 -15.88 21.45
N TYR A 210 24.11 -14.69 21.25
CA TYR A 210 25.26 -14.22 22.02
C TYR A 210 24.92 -14.08 23.52
N LEU A 211 23.75 -13.52 23.85
CA LEU A 211 23.31 -13.35 25.24
C LEU A 211 23.05 -14.71 25.90
N LEU A 212 22.46 -15.67 25.20
CA LEU A 212 22.27 -17.02 25.72
C LEU A 212 23.61 -17.70 25.98
N VAL A 213 24.53 -17.67 25.02
CA VAL A 213 25.86 -18.29 25.15
C VAL A 213 26.67 -17.64 26.28
N SER A 214 26.69 -16.30 26.35
CA SER A 214 27.42 -15.59 27.43
C SER A 214 26.88 -15.94 28.81
N ARG A 215 25.57 -16.17 28.96
CA ARG A 215 24.96 -16.65 30.21
C ARG A 215 25.32 -18.09 30.55
N LEU A 216 25.30 -18.99 29.57
CA LEU A 216 25.71 -20.38 29.76
C LEU A 216 27.19 -20.45 30.16
N ILE A 217 28.06 -19.69 29.49
CA ILE A 217 29.48 -19.60 29.83
C ILE A 217 29.67 -19.00 31.22
N ALA A 218 29.01 -17.90 31.57
CA ALA A 218 29.10 -17.32 32.91
C ALA A 218 28.70 -18.34 33.99
N GLY A 219 27.60 -19.08 33.77
CA GLY A 219 27.18 -20.16 34.67
C GLY A 219 28.23 -21.27 34.82
N VAL A 220 28.87 -21.68 33.72
CA VAL A 220 29.93 -22.70 33.72
C VAL A 220 31.23 -22.18 34.34
N VAL A 221 31.67 -20.96 34.04
CA VAL A 221 32.91 -20.37 34.58
C VAL A 221 32.80 -20.17 36.09
N LEU A 222 31.66 -19.72 36.59
CA LEU A 222 31.39 -19.67 38.03
C LEU A 222 31.45 -21.08 38.65
N ASN A 223 30.95 -22.11 37.95
CA ASN A 223 30.96 -23.50 38.43
C ASN A 223 32.37 -24.16 38.41
N VAL A 224 33.15 -23.95 37.35
CA VAL A 224 34.48 -24.55 37.13
C VAL A 224 35.60 -23.81 37.87
N GLY A 225 35.44 -22.50 38.11
CA GLY A 225 36.42 -21.66 38.82
C GLY A 225 36.53 -21.90 40.33
N GLY A 226 35.86 -22.93 40.87
CA GLY A 226 35.90 -23.23 42.31
C GLY A 226 35.11 -22.23 43.16
N ILE A 227 34.16 -21.47 42.59
CA ILE A 227 33.05 -20.93 43.37
C ILE A 227 32.10 -22.12 43.59
N THR A 228 32.57 -23.05 44.42
CA THR A 228 31.85 -24.24 44.80
C THR A 228 30.57 -23.85 45.56
N ILE A 229 29.70 -24.82 45.77
CA ILE A 229 28.67 -24.74 46.82
C ILE A 229 29.31 -24.29 48.16
N GLU A 230 30.61 -24.47 48.38
CA GLU A 230 31.33 -23.96 49.56
C GLU A 230 31.48 -22.43 49.58
N TRP A 231 31.68 -21.72 48.47
CA TRP A 231 31.65 -20.23 48.49
C TRP A 231 30.24 -19.69 48.76
N LEU A 232 29.21 -20.36 48.25
CA LEU A 232 27.80 -20.09 48.57
C LEU A 232 27.45 -20.41 50.04
N VAL A 233 28.05 -21.45 50.61
CA VAL A 233 27.84 -21.90 51.99
C VAL A 233 28.67 -21.09 53.00
N GLU A 234 29.91 -20.74 52.68
CA GLU A 234 30.86 -20.02 53.54
C GLU A 234 30.54 -18.51 53.61
N LYS A 235 30.07 -17.92 52.50
CA LYS A 235 29.52 -16.55 52.49
C LYS A 235 28.07 -16.49 52.97
N ASN A 236 27.51 -17.62 53.43
CA ASN A 236 26.13 -17.72 53.91
C ASN A 236 25.17 -17.04 52.91
N VAL A 237 25.28 -17.38 51.62
CA VAL A 237 24.18 -17.19 50.65
C VAL A 237 23.10 -18.20 51.03
N ARG A 238 22.59 -18.04 52.25
CA ARG A 238 21.25 -18.43 52.52
C ARG A 238 20.42 -17.54 51.61
N LEU A 239 19.50 -18.12 50.86
CA LEU A 239 18.37 -17.42 50.25
C LEU A 239 17.46 -16.84 51.36
N ASN A 240 18.02 -16.00 52.23
CA ASN A 240 17.46 -15.55 53.49
C ASN A 240 16.85 -14.16 53.38
N ASN A 241 17.12 -13.46 52.28
CA ASN A 241 16.53 -12.17 51.99
C ASN A 241 15.89 -12.21 50.60
N LEU A 242 14.90 -11.33 50.39
CA LEU A 242 14.12 -11.24 49.16
C LEU A 242 14.99 -10.95 47.92
N LEU A 243 16.09 -10.22 48.08
CA LEU A 243 16.95 -9.76 46.97
C LEU A 243 17.63 -10.94 46.26
N ASP A 244 18.13 -11.91 47.02
CA ASP A 244 18.85 -13.06 46.47
C ASP A 244 17.89 -13.98 45.65
N TRP A 245 16.64 -14.12 46.10
CA TRP A 245 15.59 -14.79 45.32
C TRP A 245 15.24 -14.03 44.03
N LEU A 246 15.14 -12.70 44.09
CA LEU A 246 14.83 -11.88 42.92
C LEU A 246 15.91 -12.00 41.84
N PHE A 247 17.19 -12.03 42.21
CA PHE A 247 18.29 -12.23 41.25
C PHE A 247 18.24 -13.61 40.59
N ALA A 248 18.01 -14.67 41.37
CA ALA A 248 17.91 -16.03 40.83
C ALA A 248 16.73 -16.18 39.85
N LEU A 249 15.56 -15.63 40.21
CA LEU A 249 14.38 -15.64 39.35
C LEU A 249 14.57 -14.79 38.09
N ALA A 250 15.21 -13.62 38.20
CA ALA A 250 15.54 -12.79 37.05
C ALA A 250 16.48 -13.52 36.08
N GLY A 251 17.51 -14.19 36.59
CA GLY A 251 18.43 -15.00 35.79
C GLY A 251 17.75 -16.13 35.02
N LEU A 252 16.89 -16.90 35.70
CA LEU A 252 16.12 -17.98 35.06
C LEU A 252 15.12 -17.43 34.03
N GLY A 253 14.43 -16.34 34.36
CA GLY A 253 13.51 -15.66 33.46
C GLY A 253 14.20 -15.15 32.18
N GLN A 254 15.40 -14.58 32.31
CA GLN A 254 16.21 -14.14 31.17
C GLN A 254 16.58 -15.32 30.26
N ILE A 255 17.04 -16.45 30.81
CA ILE A 255 17.36 -17.65 30.02
C ILE A 255 16.12 -18.18 29.31
N ALA A 256 14.99 -18.27 30.01
CA ALA A 256 13.73 -18.71 29.42
C ALA A 256 13.28 -17.81 28.25
N LEU A 257 13.33 -16.48 28.43
CA LEU A 257 12.98 -15.53 27.38
C LEU A 257 13.97 -15.56 26.20
N LEU A 258 15.27 -15.79 26.45
CA LEU A 258 16.26 -15.94 25.38
C LEU A 258 15.97 -17.18 24.54
N VAL A 259 15.67 -18.32 25.17
CA VAL A 259 15.32 -19.57 24.47
C VAL A 259 14.01 -19.41 23.70
N VAL A 260 12.96 -18.92 24.35
CA VAL A 260 11.66 -18.68 23.69
C VAL A 260 11.81 -17.67 22.55
N GLY A 261 12.54 -16.58 22.77
CA GLY A 261 12.80 -15.56 21.77
C GLY A 261 13.51 -16.11 20.54
N LEU A 262 14.54 -16.94 20.73
CA LEU A 262 15.24 -17.62 19.64
C LEU A 262 14.34 -18.60 18.88
N LEU A 263 13.54 -19.40 19.60
CA LEU A 263 12.60 -20.33 18.99
C LEU A 263 11.55 -19.60 18.15
N VAL A 264 10.94 -18.54 18.68
CA VAL A 264 9.97 -17.73 17.96
C VAL A 264 10.62 -17.06 16.76
N ALA A 265 11.82 -16.47 16.93
CA ALA A 265 12.54 -15.81 15.85
C ALA A 265 12.87 -16.76 14.70
N ILE A 266 13.42 -17.93 14.99
CA ILE A 266 13.91 -18.84 13.94
C ILE A 266 12.77 -19.64 13.31
N ALA A 267 11.78 -20.08 14.09
CA ALA A 267 10.79 -21.03 13.61
C ALA A 267 9.44 -20.40 13.22
N LEU A 268 9.01 -19.32 13.89
CA LEU A 268 7.60 -18.90 13.83
C LEU A 268 7.34 -17.60 13.07
N ILE A 269 8.33 -16.71 12.96
CA ILE A 269 8.18 -15.40 12.34
C ILE A 269 9.03 -15.10 11.08
N PRO A 270 9.88 -16.00 10.50
CA PRO A 270 10.64 -15.64 9.30
C PRO A 270 9.77 -15.12 8.14
N ALA A 271 8.55 -15.66 7.99
CA ALA A 271 7.61 -15.27 6.97
C ALA A 271 7.03 -13.85 7.18
N ASP A 272 6.98 -13.33 8.42
CA ASP A 272 6.56 -11.94 8.69
C ASP A 272 7.55 -10.91 8.14
N PHE A 273 8.81 -11.30 7.94
CA PHE A 273 9.87 -10.46 7.34
C PHE A 273 10.17 -10.85 5.89
N ALA A 274 9.56 -11.93 5.39
CA ALA A 274 9.74 -12.38 4.02
C ALA A 274 9.08 -11.38 3.06
N ARG A 275 9.83 -11.03 2.00
CA ARG A 275 9.32 -10.25 0.88
C ARG A 275 8.96 -11.20 -0.23
N GLN A 276 7.74 -11.11 -0.72
CA GLN A 276 7.32 -11.79 -1.94
C GLN A 276 7.46 -10.83 -3.11
N TYR A 277 8.11 -11.31 -4.16
CA TYR A 277 8.18 -10.60 -5.42
C TYR A 277 6.92 -10.91 -6.23
N TYR A 278 6.34 -9.89 -6.83
CA TYR A 278 5.24 -10.06 -7.77
C TYR A 278 5.60 -9.39 -9.09
N HIS A 279 5.09 -9.96 -10.18
CA HIS A 279 5.24 -9.37 -11.50
C HIS A 279 4.14 -8.34 -11.73
N HIS A 280 4.49 -7.18 -12.30
CA HIS A 280 3.53 -6.22 -12.82
C HIS A 280 2.89 -6.78 -14.10
N VAL A 281 1.86 -7.60 -13.90
CA VAL A 281 1.06 -8.23 -14.97
C VAL A 281 -0.21 -7.41 -15.19
N ALA A 282 -0.64 -7.27 -16.44
CA ALA A 282 -1.93 -6.68 -16.79
C ALA A 282 -3.07 -7.66 -16.41
N LYS A 283 -3.40 -7.70 -15.12
CA LYS A 283 -4.46 -8.55 -14.56
C LYS A 283 -5.29 -7.75 -13.56
N VAL A 284 -6.60 -8.00 -13.56
CA VAL A 284 -7.53 -7.43 -12.60
C VAL A 284 -7.46 -8.18 -11.28
N GLY A 285 -7.22 -7.46 -10.18
CA GLY A 285 -7.32 -7.97 -8.82
C GLY A 285 -8.76 -7.90 -8.28
N LYS A 286 -9.01 -8.46 -7.09
CA LYS A 286 -10.34 -8.43 -6.44
C LYS A 286 -10.76 -7.08 -5.85
N LYS A 287 -10.01 -6.00 -6.11
CA LYS A 287 -10.17 -4.68 -5.48
C LYS A 287 -10.96 -3.75 -6.40
N GLY A 288 -12.03 -3.13 -5.87
CA GLY A 288 -13.02 -2.34 -6.62
C GLY A 288 -14.08 -3.23 -7.23
N GLN A 289 -15.12 -3.64 -6.48
CA GLN A 289 -16.10 -4.64 -6.96
C GLN A 289 -17.23 -4.04 -7.82
N ASP A 290 -17.30 -2.72 -7.88
CA ASP A 290 -18.26 -1.91 -8.64
C ASP A 290 -17.58 -1.23 -9.83
N ALA A 291 -18.40 -0.76 -10.80
CA ALA A 291 -17.91 -0.17 -12.05
C ALA A 291 -16.96 1.01 -11.79
N THR A 292 -17.37 1.92 -10.92
CA THR A 292 -16.58 3.09 -10.52
C THR A 292 -15.31 2.67 -9.79
N GLY A 293 -15.35 1.74 -8.86
CA GLY A 293 -14.14 1.26 -8.17
C GLY A 293 -13.10 0.68 -9.14
N TYR A 294 -13.54 -0.05 -10.17
CA TYR A 294 -12.64 -0.51 -11.24
C TYR A 294 -12.09 0.66 -12.06
N TYR A 295 -12.94 1.63 -12.44
CA TYR A 295 -12.51 2.81 -13.20
C TYR A 295 -11.44 3.63 -12.46
N MET A 296 -11.67 3.91 -11.17
CA MET A 296 -10.73 4.64 -10.32
C MET A 296 -9.42 3.89 -10.12
N THR A 297 -9.50 2.57 -9.95
CA THR A 297 -8.29 1.74 -9.86
C THR A 297 -7.51 1.77 -11.17
N GLY A 298 -8.20 1.74 -12.32
CA GLY A 298 -7.61 1.92 -13.64
C GLY A 298 -6.89 3.26 -13.78
N ARG A 299 -7.52 4.37 -13.37
CA ARG A 299 -6.90 5.70 -13.34
C ARG A 299 -5.61 5.73 -12.51
N ASN A 300 -5.60 5.10 -11.34
CA ASN A 300 -4.40 5.02 -10.49
C ASN A 300 -3.24 4.27 -11.18
N TYR A 301 -3.54 3.18 -11.89
CA TYR A 301 -2.54 2.46 -12.68
C TYR A 301 -2.05 3.26 -13.88
N ALA A 302 -2.94 3.97 -14.57
CA ALA A 302 -2.59 4.84 -15.69
C ALA A 302 -1.63 5.97 -15.27
N GLN A 303 -1.88 6.62 -14.12
CA GLN A 303 -0.97 7.62 -13.53
C GLN A 303 0.42 7.05 -13.24
N LYS A 304 0.51 5.75 -12.89
CA LYS A 304 1.78 5.02 -12.71
C LYS A 304 2.42 4.54 -14.01
N GLY A 305 1.83 4.87 -15.17
CA GLY A 305 2.25 4.42 -16.49
C GLY A 305 1.94 2.95 -16.79
N GLN A 306 1.19 2.26 -15.93
CA GLN A 306 0.75 0.88 -16.13
C GLN A 306 -0.52 0.84 -17.00
N TRP A 307 -0.40 1.33 -18.24
CA TRP A 307 -1.51 1.47 -19.17
C TRP A 307 -2.18 0.14 -19.51
N ALA A 308 -1.42 -0.96 -19.57
CA ALA A 308 -2.01 -2.26 -19.87
C ALA A 308 -2.83 -2.81 -18.71
N THR A 309 -2.36 -2.62 -17.47
CA THR A 309 -3.16 -2.92 -16.27
C THR A 309 -4.39 -2.01 -16.22
N ALA A 310 -4.23 -0.71 -16.49
CA ALA A 310 -5.35 0.24 -16.51
C ALA A 310 -6.43 -0.17 -17.53
N ALA A 311 -6.05 -0.58 -18.74
CA ALA A 311 -6.96 -1.08 -19.76
C ALA A 311 -7.80 -2.25 -19.23
N ARG A 312 -7.19 -3.25 -18.58
CA ARG A 312 -7.95 -4.38 -17.97
C ARG A 312 -8.97 -3.92 -16.93
N TYR A 313 -8.61 -2.94 -16.10
CA TYR A 313 -9.53 -2.38 -15.11
C TYR A 313 -10.69 -1.62 -15.78
N TRP A 314 -10.41 -0.86 -16.85
CA TRP A 314 -11.44 -0.16 -17.61
C TRP A 314 -12.34 -1.09 -18.43
N GLU A 315 -11.82 -2.21 -18.96
CA GLU A 315 -12.64 -3.27 -19.56
C GLU A 315 -13.70 -3.77 -18.57
N MET A 316 -13.31 -3.98 -17.31
CA MET A 316 -14.25 -4.39 -16.24
C MET A 316 -15.24 -3.29 -15.88
N ALA A 317 -14.80 -2.02 -15.83
CA ALA A 317 -15.68 -0.88 -15.58
C ALA A 317 -16.76 -0.77 -16.67
N VAL A 318 -16.36 -0.87 -17.95
CA VAL A 318 -17.28 -0.89 -19.10
C VAL A 318 -18.20 -2.09 -19.05
N ALA A 319 -17.70 -3.27 -18.70
CA ALA A 319 -18.54 -4.48 -18.61
C ALA A 319 -19.63 -4.36 -17.53
N LEU A 320 -19.37 -3.63 -16.43
CA LEU A 320 -20.34 -3.42 -15.35
C LEU A 320 -21.28 -2.23 -15.59
N ALA A 321 -20.80 -1.17 -16.22
CA ALA A 321 -21.59 0.02 -16.55
C ALA A 321 -21.34 0.46 -18.00
N PRO A 322 -21.93 -0.24 -18.98
CA PRO A 322 -21.60 -0.04 -20.39
C PRO A 322 -22.13 1.25 -20.99
N GLY A 323 -23.06 1.93 -20.31
CA GLY A 323 -23.57 3.24 -20.72
C GLY A 323 -22.63 4.41 -20.47
N MET A 324 -21.50 4.17 -19.81
CA MET A 324 -20.64 5.26 -19.35
C MET A 324 -19.65 5.70 -20.41
N VAL A 325 -19.89 6.89 -20.97
CA VAL A 325 -19.06 7.49 -22.04
C VAL A 325 -17.61 7.66 -21.58
N GLY A 326 -17.39 8.15 -20.35
CA GLY A 326 -16.04 8.31 -19.80
C GLY A 326 -15.24 7.01 -19.71
N TYR A 327 -15.91 5.87 -19.46
CA TYR A 327 -15.24 4.57 -19.34
C TYR A 327 -14.75 4.07 -20.69
N HIS A 328 -15.57 4.22 -21.73
CA HIS A 328 -15.18 3.90 -23.10
C HIS A 328 -14.09 4.82 -23.63
N LYS A 329 -14.16 6.12 -23.33
CA LYS A 329 -13.11 7.09 -23.66
C LYS A 329 -11.77 6.67 -23.04
N ALA A 330 -11.75 6.40 -21.72
CA ALA A 330 -10.52 6.02 -21.01
C ALA A 330 -9.94 4.69 -21.54
N LEU A 331 -10.81 3.70 -21.83
CA LEU A 331 -10.41 2.44 -22.44
C LEU A 331 -9.79 2.64 -23.83
N GLY A 332 -10.43 3.47 -24.66
CA GLY A 332 -9.97 3.83 -25.99
C GLY A 332 -8.60 4.51 -25.96
N GLU A 333 -8.41 5.47 -25.06
CA GLU A 333 -7.11 6.13 -24.84
C GLU A 333 -6.02 5.13 -24.43
N ALA A 334 -6.34 4.21 -23.51
CA ALA A 334 -5.40 3.18 -23.05
C ALA A 334 -4.89 2.32 -24.23
N PHE A 335 -5.82 1.81 -25.05
CA PHE A 335 -5.46 0.99 -26.21
C PHE A 335 -4.68 1.78 -27.26
N GLY A 336 -5.02 3.05 -27.46
CA GLY A 336 -4.30 3.94 -28.37
C GLY A 336 -2.84 4.10 -27.95
N ARG A 337 -2.59 4.36 -26.66
CA ARG A 337 -1.22 4.46 -26.10
C ARG A 337 -0.45 3.15 -26.16
N LEU A 338 -1.14 2.01 -26.05
CA LEU A 338 -0.55 0.67 -26.15
C LEU A 338 -0.31 0.23 -27.60
N GLY A 339 -0.83 0.97 -28.58
CA GLY A 339 -0.67 0.71 -30.01
C GLY A 339 -1.65 -0.33 -30.57
N PHE A 340 -2.77 -0.58 -29.88
CA PHE A 340 -3.88 -1.41 -30.35
C PHE A 340 -4.94 -0.53 -31.01
N THR A 341 -4.63 -0.03 -32.21
CA THR A 341 -5.44 0.99 -32.91
C THR A 341 -6.90 0.57 -33.12
N ALA A 342 -7.15 -0.66 -33.57
CA ALA A 342 -8.51 -1.12 -33.84
C ALA A 342 -9.40 -1.08 -32.59
N ARG A 343 -8.93 -1.63 -31.46
CA ARG A 343 -9.62 -1.58 -30.17
C ARG A 343 -9.84 -0.14 -29.67
N SER A 344 -8.82 0.70 -29.87
CA SER A 344 -8.86 2.11 -29.46
C SER A 344 -9.97 2.87 -30.19
N LEU A 345 -9.99 2.79 -31.52
CA LEU A 345 -10.95 3.51 -32.35
C LEU A 345 -12.39 3.03 -32.12
N ASP A 346 -12.60 1.73 -31.91
CA ASP A 346 -13.92 1.17 -31.63
C ASP A 346 -14.52 1.75 -30.33
N ALA A 347 -13.74 1.74 -29.24
CA ALA A 347 -14.17 2.33 -27.97
C ALA A 347 -14.37 3.86 -28.07
N LEU A 348 -13.50 4.56 -28.79
CA LEU A 348 -13.60 6.02 -28.95
C LEU A 348 -14.79 6.43 -29.84
N HIS A 349 -15.07 5.70 -30.93
CA HIS A 349 -16.24 5.95 -31.76
C HIS A 349 -17.53 5.68 -30.98
N TRP A 350 -17.59 4.59 -30.22
CA TRP A 350 -18.72 4.33 -29.32
C TRP A 350 -18.93 5.50 -28.36
N ALA A 351 -17.86 5.97 -27.71
CA ALA A 351 -17.92 7.11 -26.79
C ALA A 351 -18.38 8.40 -27.49
N LEU A 352 -17.90 8.65 -28.71
CA LEU A 352 -18.29 9.82 -29.50
C LEU A 352 -19.77 9.80 -29.88
N ASP A 353 -20.30 8.64 -30.25
CA ASP A 353 -21.69 8.49 -30.67
C ASP A 353 -22.67 8.66 -29.50
N HIS A 354 -22.26 8.29 -28.29
CA HIS A 354 -23.09 8.35 -27.08
C HIS A 354 -22.86 9.60 -26.22
N SER A 355 -21.86 10.43 -26.57
CA SER A 355 -21.61 11.70 -25.88
C SER A 355 -22.55 12.80 -26.36
N GLN A 356 -23.29 13.43 -25.44
CA GLN A 356 -24.22 14.52 -25.75
C GLN A 356 -23.53 15.90 -25.68
N SER A 357 -22.57 16.05 -24.77
CA SER A 357 -21.97 17.34 -24.44
C SER A 357 -20.83 17.73 -25.42
N PRO A 358 -20.71 19.02 -25.83
CA PRO A 358 -19.75 19.43 -26.85
C PRO A 358 -18.28 19.21 -26.46
N GLU A 359 -17.95 19.39 -25.18
CA GLU A 359 -16.58 19.33 -24.67
C GLU A 359 -16.00 17.91 -24.70
N PRO A 360 -16.63 16.87 -24.10
CA PRO A 360 -16.16 15.50 -24.24
C PRO A 360 -16.09 15.03 -25.70
N ARG A 361 -17.05 15.45 -26.55
CA ARG A 361 -17.00 15.15 -27.99
C ARG A 361 -15.77 15.73 -28.68
N ALA A 362 -15.33 16.92 -28.31
CA ALA A 362 -14.14 17.55 -28.88
C ALA A 362 -12.87 16.78 -28.49
N GLU A 363 -12.75 16.43 -27.22
CA GLU A 363 -11.62 15.66 -26.71
C GLU A 363 -11.54 14.25 -27.32
N ILE A 364 -12.67 13.55 -27.45
CA ILE A 364 -12.72 12.23 -28.08
C ILE A 364 -12.29 12.30 -29.55
N ARG A 365 -12.71 13.33 -30.30
CA ARG A 365 -12.26 13.53 -31.69
C ARG A 365 -10.76 13.77 -31.79
N GLU A 366 -10.20 14.52 -30.85
CA GLU A 366 -8.76 14.74 -30.79
C GLU A 366 -8.02 13.41 -30.58
N LEU A 367 -8.48 12.59 -29.63
CA LEU A 367 -7.91 11.26 -29.37
C LEU A 367 -7.98 10.35 -30.61
N ILE A 368 -9.11 10.32 -31.31
CA ILE A 368 -9.27 9.56 -32.56
C ILE A 368 -8.23 10.01 -33.59
N GLN A 369 -8.11 11.32 -33.83
CA GLN A 369 -7.15 11.86 -34.78
C GLN A 369 -5.69 11.51 -34.41
N GLN A 370 -5.35 11.57 -33.11
CA GLN A 370 -4.03 11.18 -32.63
C GLN A 370 -3.73 9.70 -32.90
N VAL A 371 -4.70 8.82 -32.64
CA VAL A 371 -4.57 7.37 -32.86
C VAL A 371 -4.40 7.04 -34.35
N GLU A 372 -5.21 7.62 -35.22
CA GLU A 372 -5.11 7.45 -36.68
C GLU A 372 -3.76 7.95 -37.21
N ASN A 373 -3.30 9.12 -36.75
CA ASN A 373 -2.00 9.68 -37.15
C ASN A 373 -0.84 8.75 -36.74
N ASN A 374 -0.88 8.21 -35.52
CA ASN A 374 0.13 7.28 -35.02
C ASN A 374 0.18 5.99 -35.86
N GLU A 375 -0.97 5.49 -36.30
CA GLU A 375 -1.04 4.32 -37.19
C GLU A 375 -0.45 4.62 -38.57
N GLN A 376 -0.76 5.78 -39.15
CA GLN A 376 -0.18 6.20 -40.43
C GLN A 376 1.35 6.32 -40.37
N ILE A 377 1.90 6.81 -39.25
CA ILE A 377 3.35 6.89 -39.04
C ILE A 377 3.95 5.49 -38.94
N LYS A 378 3.29 4.54 -38.27
CA LYS A 378 3.77 3.16 -38.11
C LYS A 378 3.78 2.38 -39.43
N ASN A 379 2.90 2.74 -40.36
CA ASN A 379 2.78 2.11 -41.68
C ASN A 379 3.70 2.71 -42.75
N LYS A 380 4.41 3.82 -42.45
CA LYS A 380 5.45 4.41 -43.28
C LYS A 380 6.83 3.93 -42.82
#